data_AF-A0A9W6N3D9-F1
#
_entry.id   AF-A0A9W6N3D9-F1
#
_cell.length_a   1.000
_cell.length_b   1.000
_cell.length_c   1.000
_cell.angle_alpha   90.00
_cell.angle_beta   90.00
_cell.angle_gamma   90.00
#
_symmetry.space_group_name_H-M   'P 1'
#
loop_
_entity.id
_entity.type
_entity.pdbx_description
1 polymer ?
#
loop_
_entity_poly.entity_id
_entity_poly.type
_entity_poly.pdbx_seq_one_letter_code
_entity_poly.pdbx_strand_id
1 'polypeptide(L)'
;MTEGSHRGRSNDFGNVGTVMPVWQVRRVDPGYLYVIEDNGRFKIGKTRSTKERRKAAKTWLPDMKLIGFKPFWGMSQTERLLHTGLSRFWYAGEWFNFIGEDDMREWFVNNFTAFSDEDPDMNSVNFIYWCHDGMLEFQIEMDNQKLTLPKYQRQESDVQKKID
;
A
#
# COMPACT_ATOMS: atom_id res chain seq x y z
N MET A 1 -16.77 30.46 -29.99
CA MET A 1 -17.51 29.46 -29.20
C MET A 1 -16.52 28.36 -28.85
N THR A 2 -16.05 28.36 -27.60
CA THR A 2 -15.10 27.38 -27.07
C THR A 2 -15.89 26.36 -26.26
N GLU A 3 -16.11 25.17 -26.81
CA GLU A 3 -16.65 24.05 -26.05
C GLU A 3 -15.52 23.26 -25.40
N GLY A 4 -15.71 23.05 -24.10
CA GLY A 4 -14.71 22.58 -23.16
C GLY A 4 -14.49 21.07 -23.26
N SER A 5 -13.20 20.71 -23.32
CA SER A 5 -12.68 19.36 -23.11
C SER A 5 -13.13 18.81 -21.74
N HIS A 6 -14.09 17.88 -21.73
CA HIS A 6 -14.42 17.06 -20.57
C HIS A 6 -13.18 16.26 -20.10
N ARG A 7 -12.58 16.71 -19.00
CA ARG A 7 -11.58 15.92 -18.26
C ARG A 7 -12.30 14.84 -17.46
N GLY A 8 -12.17 13.58 -17.88
CA GLY A 8 -12.57 12.43 -17.07
C GLY A 8 -11.83 12.41 -15.72
N ARG A 9 -12.57 12.71 -14.64
CA ARG A 9 -12.26 12.27 -13.28
C ARG A 9 -12.80 10.85 -13.18
N SER A 10 -11.95 9.88 -12.84
CA SER A 10 -12.44 8.59 -12.36
C SER A 10 -13.23 8.87 -11.08
N ASN A 11 -14.50 8.47 -11.04
CA ASN A 11 -15.41 8.76 -9.92
C ASN A 11 -15.37 7.65 -8.87
N ASP A 12 -14.18 7.05 -8.68
CA ASP A 12 -13.97 5.84 -7.88
C ASP A 12 -14.38 6.05 -6.42
N PHE A 13 -14.43 7.30 -5.95
CA PHE A 13 -14.73 7.67 -4.57
C PHE A 13 -16.03 8.48 -4.43
N GLY A 14 -17.09 8.12 -5.16
CA GLY A 14 -18.38 8.82 -5.11
C GLY A 14 -19.09 8.85 -3.73
N ASN A 15 -18.73 7.92 -2.83
CA ASN A 15 -19.44 7.68 -1.56
C ASN A 15 -18.68 8.15 -0.30
N VAL A 16 -17.74 9.09 -0.43
CA VAL A 16 -16.94 9.61 0.71
C VAL A 16 -17.86 10.08 1.86
N GLY A 17 -17.46 9.76 3.09
CA GLY A 17 -18.17 10.17 4.32
C GLY A 17 -19.28 9.23 4.75
N THR A 18 -19.63 8.24 3.93
CA THR A 18 -20.64 7.22 4.27
C THR A 18 -20.01 5.97 4.91
N VAL A 19 -20.86 5.03 5.32
CA VAL A 19 -20.45 3.72 5.86
C VAL A 19 -20.93 2.63 4.90
N MET A 20 -20.09 1.63 4.64
CA MET A 20 -20.49 0.47 3.85
C MET A 20 -21.57 -0.31 4.62
N PRO A 21 -22.72 -0.60 3.99
CA PRO A 21 -23.68 -1.52 4.59
C PRO A 21 -23.01 -2.89 4.79
N VAL A 22 -23.45 -3.65 5.79
CA VAL A 22 -22.91 -4.96 6.19
C VAL A 22 -21.56 -4.88 6.91
N TRP A 23 -20.49 -4.40 6.25
CA TRP A 23 -19.13 -4.47 6.81
C TRP A 23 -18.76 -3.34 7.79
N GLN A 24 -19.58 -2.29 7.89
CA GLN A 24 -19.36 -1.14 8.77
C GLN A 24 -18.03 -0.39 8.54
N VAL A 25 -17.39 -0.60 7.39
CA VAL A 25 -16.18 0.14 6.98
C VAL A 25 -16.57 1.57 6.62
N ARG A 26 -15.88 2.56 7.21
CA ARG A 26 -16.10 3.97 6.92
C ARG A 26 -15.38 4.37 5.63
N ARG A 27 -16.10 5.01 4.70
CA ARG A 27 -15.54 5.53 3.44
C ARG A 27 -14.84 6.87 3.68
N VAL A 28 -13.64 6.81 4.26
CA VAL A 28 -12.82 7.98 4.61
C VAL A 28 -11.42 7.86 4.01
N ASP A 29 -10.66 8.96 3.96
CA ASP A 29 -9.30 9.03 3.39
C ASP A 29 -9.15 8.26 2.05
N PRO A 30 -9.89 8.68 1.01
CA PRO A 30 -9.82 8.03 -0.30
C PRO A 30 -8.45 8.22 -0.93
N GLY A 31 -7.96 7.18 -1.59
CA GLY A 31 -6.82 7.27 -2.48
C GLY A 31 -6.36 5.91 -2.97
N TYR A 32 -5.13 5.84 -3.44
CA TYR A 32 -4.57 4.68 -4.08
C TYR A 32 -3.31 4.24 -3.36
N LEU A 33 -3.19 2.94 -3.15
CA LEU A 33 -1.91 2.32 -2.85
C LEU A 33 -1.25 1.87 -4.14
N TYR A 34 0.07 2.01 -4.18
CA TYR A 34 0.86 1.54 -5.30
C TYR A 34 2.07 0.75 -4.83
N VAL A 35 2.41 -0.25 -5.63
CA VAL A 35 3.62 -1.04 -5.45
C VAL A 35 4.41 -0.98 -6.75
N ILE A 36 5.67 -0.57 -6.65
CA ILE A 36 6.63 -0.65 -7.76
C ILE A 36 7.80 -1.53 -7.34
N GLU A 37 8.36 -2.23 -8.30
CA GLU A 37 9.58 -3.01 -8.16
C GLU A 37 10.70 -2.34 -8.96
N ASP A 38 11.86 -2.18 -8.33
CA ASP A 38 13.08 -1.68 -8.94
C ASP A 38 14.28 -2.46 -8.39
N ASN A 39 15.06 -3.09 -9.26
CA ASN A 39 16.27 -3.84 -8.89
C ASN A 39 16.05 -4.84 -7.72
N GLY A 40 14.93 -5.57 -7.74
CA GLY A 40 14.56 -6.54 -6.70
C GLY A 40 14.04 -5.94 -5.38
N ARG A 41 13.93 -4.61 -5.30
CA ARG A 41 13.35 -3.89 -4.16
C ARG A 41 11.96 -3.40 -4.49
N PHE A 42 11.10 -3.38 -3.48
CA PHE A 42 9.69 -3.01 -3.62
C PHE A 42 9.43 -1.72 -2.88
N LYS A 43 8.86 -0.73 -3.55
CA LYS A 43 8.35 0.49 -2.91
C LYS A 43 6.85 0.39 -2.73
N ILE A 44 6.40 0.55 -1.49
CA ILE A 44 4.98 0.55 -1.13
C ILE A 44 4.62 1.96 -0.70
N GLY A 45 3.77 2.63 -1.47
CA GLY A 45 3.39 4.01 -1.15
C GLY A 45 1.94 4.30 -1.49
N LYS A 46 1.52 5.52 -1.16
CA LYS A 46 0.15 5.97 -1.36
C LYS A 46 0.01 7.28 -2.12
N THR A 47 -1.15 7.56 -2.73
CA THR A 47 -1.43 8.84 -3.41
C THR A 47 -2.93 9.13 -3.50
N ARG A 48 -3.29 10.42 -3.46
CA ARG A 48 -4.67 10.85 -3.74
C ARG A 48 -4.96 11.05 -5.23
N SER A 49 -3.94 11.14 -6.07
CA SER A 49 -4.10 11.35 -7.52
C SER A 49 -3.53 10.19 -8.36
N THR A 50 -4.31 9.72 -9.34
CA THR A 50 -3.93 8.65 -10.27
C THR A 50 -2.89 9.09 -11.31
N LYS A 51 -3.03 10.32 -11.82
CA LYS A 51 -2.28 10.80 -13.00
C LYS A 51 -0.88 11.31 -12.66
N GLU A 52 -0.71 11.99 -11.53
CA GLU A 52 0.53 12.74 -11.26
C GLU A 52 1.64 11.81 -10.76
N ARG A 53 1.31 10.84 -9.90
CA ARG A 53 2.34 9.99 -9.29
C ARG A 53 2.90 8.96 -10.24
N ARG A 54 2.06 8.36 -11.10
CA ARG A 54 2.53 7.42 -12.14
C ARG A 54 3.44 8.10 -13.16
N LYS A 55 3.12 9.35 -13.53
CA LYS A 55 3.97 10.16 -14.43
C LYS A 55 5.28 10.56 -13.76
N ALA A 56 5.23 11.00 -12.50
CA ALA A 56 6.43 11.37 -11.74
C ALA A 56 7.37 10.17 -11.54
N ALA A 57 6.85 9.00 -11.16
CA ALA A 57 7.67 7.83 -10.90
C ALA A 57 8.44 7.35 -12.15
N LYS A 58 7.82 7.39 -13.34
CA LYS A 58 8.50 7.06 -14.62
C LYS A 58 9.64 8.01 -14.97
N THR A 59 9.63 9.26 -14.47
CA THR A 59 10.70 10.22 -14.75
C THR A 59 11.98 9.91 -13.97
N TRP A 60 11.86 9.35 -12.76
CA TRP A 60 13.00 9.09 -11.86
C TRP A 60 13.43 7.62 -11.84
N LEU A 61 12.57 6.70 -12.28
CA LEU A 61 12.83 5.26 -12.34
C LEU A 61 12.29 4.69 -13.68
N PRO A 62 13.05 4.82 -14.78
CA PRO A 62 12.56 4.46 -16.11
C PRO A 62 12.32 2.95 -16.27
N ASP A 63 13.12 2.11 -15.58
CA ASP A 63 13.07 0.64 -15.69
C ASP A 63 12.22 -0.03 -14.60
N MET A 64 11.49 0.75 -13.78
CA MET A 64 10.65 0.18 -12.74
C MET A 64 9.49 -0.63 -13.30
N LYS A 65 9.13 -1.72 -12.61
CA LYS A 65 7.93 -2.50 -12.88
C LYS A 65 6.81 -2.04 -11.94
N LEU A 66 5.68 -1.60 -12.49
CA LEU A 66 4.48 -1.34 -11.70
C LEU A 66 3.82 -2.69 -11.37
N ILE A 67 3.79 -3.04 -10.09
CA ILE A 67 3.11 -4.25 -9.60
C ILE A 67 1.61 -4.01 -9.50
N GLY A 68 1.20 -2.86 -8.95
CA GLY A 68 -0.21 -2.52 -8.88
C GLY A 68 -0.46 -1.08 -8.44
N PHE A 69 -1.66 -0.60 -8.72
CA PHE A 69 -2.12 0.73 -8.35
C PHE A 69 -3.62 0.64 -8.04
N LYS A 70 -3.97 0.49 -6.76
CA LYS A 70 -5.27 -0.03 -6.32
C LYS A 70 -5.99 1.01 -5.46
N PRO A 71 -7.28 1.31 -5.70
CA PRO A 71 -8.05 2.28 -4.91
C PRO A 71 -8.45 1.67 -3.55
N PHE A 72 -8.44 2.49 -2.50
CA PHE A 72 -8.84 2.12 -1.13
C PHE A 72 -9.50 3.29 -0.41
N TRP A 73 -10.41 2.96 0.50
CA TRP A 73 -10.72 3.77 1.68
C TRP A 73 -9.73 3.48 2.81
N GLY A 74 -9.45 4.50 3.63
CA GLY A 74 -8.51 4.39 4.75
C GLY A 74 -7.06 4.27 4.29
N MET A 75 -6.73 4.81 3.10
CA MET A 75 -5.45 4.64 2.41
C MET A 75 -4.24 4.81 3.34
N SER A 76 -4.24 5.83 4.22
CA SER A 76 -3.13 6.05 5.15
C SER A 76 -2.98 4.98 6.22
N GLN A 77 -4.08 4.42 6.70
CA GLN A 77 -4.07 3.31 7.66
C GLN A 77 -3.63 2.02 6.97
N THR A 78 -4.16 1.74 5.78
CA THR A 78 -3.80 0.58 4.96
C THR A 78 -2.30 0.54 4.65
N GLU A 79 -1.73 1.66 4.20
CA GLU A 79 -0.28 1.78 3.97
C GLU A 79 0.51 1.52 5.26
N ARG A 80 0.09 2.13 6.38
CA ARG A 80 0.77 1.95 7.66
C ARG A 80 0.78 0.48 8.08
N LEU A 81 -0.35 -0.23 7.94
CA LEU A 81 -0.45 -1.65 8.27
C LEU A 81 0.48 -2.51 7.41
N LEU A 82 0.57 -2.23 6.10
CA LEU A 82 1.53 -2.89 5.22
C LEU A 82 2.97 -2.64 5.67
N HIS A 83 3.29 -1.40 6.02
CA HIS A 83 4.64 -1.02 6.45
C HIS A 83 5.02 -1.64 7.80
N THR A 84 4.05 -1.81 8.70
CA THR A 84 4.24 -2.50 9.98
C THR A 84 4.39 -4.00 9.78
N GLY A 85 3.49 -4.65 9.03
CA GLY A 85 3.49 -6.10 8.80
C GLY A 85 4.68 -6.59 7.98
N LEU A 86 5.29 -5.72 7.18
CA LEU A 86 6.49 -6.02 6.39
C LEU A 86 7.78 -5.46 7.01
N SER A 87 7.76 -5.10 8.29
CA SER A 87 8.88 -4.46 8.99
C SER A 87 10.19 -5.26 8.89
N ARG A 88 10.12 -6.60 8.92
CA ARG A 88 11.27 -7.50 8.77
C ARG A 88 12.01 -7.33 7.43
N PHE A 89 11.29 -6.95 6.37
CA PHE A 89 11.82 -6.73 5.03
C PHE A 89 12.16 -5.25 4.77
N TRP A 90 11.99 -4.37 5.74
CA TRP A 90 12.19 -2.94 5.54
C TRP A 90 13.63 -2.60 5.20
N TYR A 91 13.85 -1.96 4.06
CA TYR A 91 15.18 -1.49 3.64
C TYR A 91 15.39 -0.03 4.06
N ALA A 92 14.62 0.91 3.53
CA ALA A 92 14.72 2.31 3.90
C ALA A 92 13.50 3.10 3.43
N GLY A 93 12.97 3.99 4.27
CA GLY A 93 11.81 4.80 3.94
C GLY A 93 10.61 3.92 3.60
N GLU A 94 10.18 3.98 2.33
CA GLU A 94 9.05 3.19 1.80
C GLU A 94 9.51 1.94 1.01
N TRP A 95 10.80 1.59 1.06
CA TRP A 95 11.40 0.49 0.31
C TRP A 95 11.60 -0.75 1.16
N PHE A 96 11.30 -1.90 0.56
CA PHE A 96 11.37 -3.24 1.14
C PHE A 96 12.21 -4.15 0.24
N ASN A 97 12.83 -5.16 0.85
CA ASN A 97 13.69 -6.11 0.18
C ASN A 97 13.42 -7.53 0.66
N PHE A 98 12.99 -8.39 -0.26
CA PHE A 98 12.65 -9.80 0.00
C PHE A 98 13.76 -10.76 -0.42
N ILE A 99 15.02 -10.31 -0.49
CA ILE A 99 16.15 -11.19 -0.85
C ILE A 99 16.19 -12.42 0.07
N GLY A 100 16.17 -13.61 -0.55
CA GLY A 100 16.19 -14.90 0.13
C GLY A 100 14.83 -15.38 0.63
N GLU A 101 13.75 -14.64 0.37
CA GLU A 101 12.41 -14.84 0.92
C GLU A 101 11.38 -14.86 -0.23
N ASP A 102 11.63 -15.73 -1.22
CA ASP A 102 10.87 -15.77 -2.48
C ASP A 102 9.39 -16.14 -2.27
N ASP A 103 9.08 -17.05 -1.35
CA ASP A 103 7.69 -17.43 -1.01
C ASP A 103 6.91 -16.22 -0.48
N MET A 104 7.56 -15.42 0.37
CA MET A 104 6.96 -14.22 0.94
C MET A 104 6.82 -13.11 -0.10
N ARG A 105 7.81 -12.94 -0.99
CA ARG A 105 7.72 -12.05 -2.14
C ARG A 105 6.52 -12.42 -3.03
N GLU A 106 6.39 -13.70 -3.36
CA GLU A 106 5.30 -14.21 -4.19
C GLU A 106 3.95 -14.03 -3.51
N TRP A 107 3.82 -14.40 -2.23
CA TRP A 107 2.60 -14.17 -1.44
C TRP A 107 2.18 -12.69 -1.46
N PHE A 108 3.11 -11.77 -1.23
CA PHE A 108 2.82 -10.34 -1.23
C PHE A 108 2.34 -9.84 -2.60
N VAL A 109 3.07 -10.19 -3.66
CA VAL A 109 2.74 -9.76 -5.03
C VAL A 109 1.40 -10.34 -5.46
N ASN A 110 1.14 -11.63 -5.22
CA ASN A 110 -0.10 -12.29 -5.59
C ASN A 110 -1.31 -11.68 -4.86
N ASN A 111 -1.21 -11.47 -3.54
CA ASN A 111 -2.29 -10.84 -2.79
C ASN A 111 -2.52 -9.37 -3.19
N PHE A 112 -1.46 -8.58 -3.39
CA PHE A 112 -1.62 -7.19 -3.77
C PHE A 112 -2.20 -7.01 -5.18
N THR A 113 -1.81 -7.88 -6.12
CA THR A 113 -2.31 -7.83 -7.51
C THR A 113 -3.76 -8.30 -7.62
N ALA A 114 -4.23 -9.14 -6.71
CA ALA A 114 -5.61 -9.64 -6.66
C ALA A 114 -6.65 -8.56 -6.31
N PHE A 115 -6.25 -7.41 -5.75
CA PHE A 115 -7.18 -6.29 -5.54
C PHE A 115 -7.71 -5.75 -6.88
N SER A 116 -8.94 -5.22 -6.85
CA SER A 116 -9.57 -4.57 -8.01
C SER A 116 -8.85 -3.26 -8.35
N ASP A 117 -8.78 -2.93 -9.64
CA ASP A 117 -8.29 -1.61 -10.09
C ASP A 117 -9.36 -0.51 -9.94
N GLU A 118 -10.62 -0.87 -9.68
CA GLU A 118 -11.78 0.03 -9.78
C GLU A 118 -12.68 0.04 -8.54
N ASP A 119 -12.56 -0.94 -7.64
CA ASP A 119 -13.49 -1.12 -6.50
C ASP A 119 -12.82 -0.86 -5.14
N PRO A 120 -12.85 0.39 -4.63
CA PRO A 120 -12.30 0.69 -3.31
C PRO A 120 -13.11 0.09 -2.16
N ASP A 121 -14.41 -0.19 -2.34
CA ASP A 121 -15.23 -0.79 -1.29
C ASP A 121 -14.75 -2.21 -1.02
N MET A 122 -14.72 -3.04 -2.07
CA MET A 122 -14.26 -4.43 -1.98
C MET A 122 -12.78 -4.51 -1.59
N ASN A 123 -11.93 -3.62 -2.12
CA ASN A 123 -10.52 -3.59 -1.75
C ASN A 123 -10.32 -3.31 -0.25
N SER A 124 -11.01 -2.32 0.31
CA SER A 124 -10.92 -2.01 1.74
C SER A 124 -11.45 -3.13 2.64
N VAL A 125 -12.48 -3.86 2.20
CA VAL A 125 -12.98 -5.05 2.92
C VAL A 125 -11.97 -6.20 2.83
N ASN A 126 -11.53 -6.55 1.63
CA ASN A 126 -10.57 -7.64 1.41
C ASN A 126 -9.24 -7.40 2.12
N PHE A 127 -8.82 -6.13 2.25
CA PHE A 127 -7.63 -5.78 3.00
C PHE A 127 -7.73 -6.14 4.48
N ILE A 128 -8.91 -6.05 5.10
CA ILE A 128 -9.08 -6.45 6.51
C ILE A 128 -8.77 -7.94 6.68
N TYR A 129 -9.30 -8.78 5.79
CA TYR A 129 -9.02 -10.21 5.78
C TYR A 129 -7.54 -10.51 5.53
N TRP A 130 -6.92 -9.84 4.54
CA TRP A 130 -5.50 -10.01 4.28
C TRP A 130 -4.62 -9.57 5.46
N CYS A 131 -4.98 -8.46 6.12
CA CYS A 131 -4.25 -7.97 7.27
C CYS A 131 -4.33 -8.95 8.46
N HIS A 132 -5.47 -9.63 8.62
CA HIS A 132 -5.62 -10.67 9.64
C HIS A 132 -4.77 -11.90 9.35
N ASP A 133 -4.48 -12.20 8.09
CA ASP A 133 -3.69 -13.35 7.63
C ASP A 133 -2.17 -13.16 7.76
N GLY A 134 -1.71 -12.28 8.67
CA GLY A 134 -0.29 -12.21 9.03
C GLY A 134 0.29 -10.83 9.30
N MET A 135 -0.46 -9.73 9.17
CA MET A 135 0.07 -8.38 9.44
C MET A 135 -0.39 -7.79 10.77
N LEU A 136 -1.55 -8.23 11.28
CA LEU A 136 -2.18 -7.67 12.47
C LEU A 136 -1.33 -7.86 13.75
N GLU A 137 -0.64 -9.00 13.87
CA GLU A 137 0.18 -9.32 15.04
C GLU A 137 1.32 -8.30 15.22
N PHE A 138 1.97 -7.89 14.13
CA PHE A 138 3.03 -6.87 14.15
C PHE A 138 2.49 -5.49 14.58
N GLN A 139 1.24 -5.17 14.20
CA GLN A 139 0.61 -3.93 14.63
C GLN A 139 0.30 -3.94 16.14
N ILE A 140 -0.24 -5.06 16.64
CA ILE A 140 -0.49 -5.27 18.08
C ILE A 140 0.83 -5.17 18.86
N GLU A 141 1.89 -5.81 18.37
CA GLU A 141 3.20 -5.78 19.01
C GLU A 141 3.78 -4.37 19.05
N MET A 142 3.81 -3.65 17.92
CA MET A 142 4.30 -2.28 17.86
C MET A 142 3.55 -1.36 18.85
N ASP A 143 2.23 -1.53 18.94
CA ASP A 143 1.38 -0.75 19.86
C ASP A 143 1.65 -1.11 21.33
N ASN A 144 1.82 -2.40 21.65
CA ASN A 144 2.21 -2.86 22.99
C ASN A 144 3.56 -2.28 23.42
N GLN A 145 4.52 -2.19 22.51
CA GLN A 145 5.83 -1.58 22.75
C GLN A 145 5.80 -0.04 22.72
N LYS A 146 4.67 0.57 22.35
CA LYS A 146 4.48 2.02 22.20
C LYS A 146 5.51 2.65 21.25
N LEU A 147 5.84 1.95 20.18
CA LEU A 147 6.82 2.40 19.19
C LEU A 147 6.16 3.17 18.04
N THR A 148 6.93 4.10 17.48
CA THR A 148 6.57 4.68 16.18
C THR A 148 6.99 3.71 15.08
N LEU A 149 6.31 3.76 13.93
CA LEU A 149 6.63 2.89 12.79
C LEU A 149 8.13 2.93 12.41
N PRO A 150 8.79 4.10 12.29
CA PRO A 150 10.22 4.12 11.97
C PRO A 150 11.11 3.47 13.04
N LYS A 151 10.71 3.53 14.32
CA LYS A 151 11.46 2.85 15.39
C LYS A 151 11.26 1.34 15.32
N TYR A 152 10.02 0.89 15.13
CA TYR A 152 9.69 -0.51 14.99
C TYR A 152 10.36 -1.15 13.77
N GLN A 153 10.34 -0.48 12.61
CA GLN A 153 11.03 -0.95 11.40
C GLN A 153 12.54 -1.11 11.59
N ARG A 154 13.20 -0.17 12.28
CA ARG A 154 14.63 -0.30 12.60
C ARG A 154 14.91 -1.47 13.55
N GLN A 155 14.02 -1.73 14.49
CA GLN A 155 14.14 -2.84 15.43
C GLN A 155 13.95 -4.20 14.75
N GLU A 156 12.93 -4.31 13.89
CA GLU A 156 12.52 -5.59 13.32
C GLU A 156 13.27 -5.96 12.04
N SER A 157 13.76 -4.99 11.26
CA SER A 157 14.33 -5.26 9.94
C SER A 157 15.53 -6.20 9.96
N ASP A 158 15.34 -7.40 9.39
CA ASP A 158 16.41 -8.37 9.14
C ASP A 158 17.33 -7.88 8.00
N VAL A 159 16.79 -7.06 7.09
CA VAL A 159 17.53 -6.48 5.97
C VAL A 159 18.57 -5.46 6.46
N GLN A 160 18.19 -4.57 7.38
CA GLN A 160 19.12 -3.58 7.94
C GLN A 160 20.19 -4.26 8.79
N LYS A 161 19.82 -5.25 9.60
CA LYS A 161 20.76 -6.03 10.44
C LYS A 161 21.82 -6.80 9.63
N LYS A 162 21.59 -7.08 8.35
CA LYS A 162 22.55 -7.74 7.45
C LYS A 162 23.50 -6.76 6.74
N ILE A 163 23.21 -5.46 6.79
CA ILE A 163 24.02 -4.40 6.16
C ILE A 163 25.05 -3.84 7.16
N ASP A 164 24.72 -3.88 8.46
CA ASP A 164 25.60 -3.54 9.58
C ASP A 164 26.63 -4.66 9.89
#